data_AF-A0A1D2N3L3-F1
#
_entry.id   AF-A0A1D2N3L3-F1
#
_cell.length_a   1.000
_cell.length_b   1.000
_cell.length_c   1.000
_cell.angle_alpha   90.00
_cell.angle_beta   90.00
_cell.angle_gamma   90.00
#
_symmetry.space_group_name_H-M   'P 1'
#
loop_
_entity.id
_entity.type
_entity.pdbx_description
1 polymer ?
#
loop_
_entity_poly.entity_id
_entity_poly.type
_entity_poly.pdbx_seq_one_letter_code
_entity_poly.pdbx_strand_id
1 'polypeptide(L)'
;MHRILVISLLTFSTFIFIIDIPSTSAVKSYGDSCNKRKDCDSAKGLTCLKNSCQCSRPESNVYSESARACLIRIGRRCDEVKNGTSSSSSSSSDSEGNTTEYQESSTTAQPANSGGVGCIENADCKKLRARHWCQCRENFIPNAEGTECRSMAKYGEFCDEHEDQCDRLSGAVCIDGNCQCPFSDHQYFDQYEGICKSFAGGNCSVPKMSPCVPNADCTSAQVRMGYTTEKGIKKIHTKTVTQCLCKSGYSQTSNGFCFGAYMTSCSSKQPCSSEDHLACVDGKCKCRNPLHEMVDENTGSCMALVGTVCDPRRGPRCVDNAECIDNHCECNGGFSITPKKTCLLDYKEPCTPNSCNNYSGLACIKGKCDCFDSYLLYDVSTKACVGVSSSSDE
;
A
#
# COMPACT_ATOMS: atom_id res chain seq x y z
N MET A 1 -37.22 16.81 57.29
CA MET A 1 -36.18 17.23 58.24
C MET A 1 -34.93 17.62 57.46
N HIS A 2 -34.64 18.91 57.31
CA HIS A 2 -33.33 19.47 57.63
C HIS A 2 -33.40 21.00 57.60
N ARG A 3 -32.66 21.58 58.54
CA ARG A 3 -32.88 22.90 59.10
C ARG A 3 -32.18 23.98 58.27
N ILE A 4 -32.86 25.11 58.19
CA ILE A 4 -32.40 26.42 57.77
C ILE A 4 -31.26 26.87 58.70
N LEU A 5 -30.14 27.31 58.14
CA LEU A 5 -29.07 28.02 58.85
C LEU A 5 -28.79 29.33 58.10
N VAL A 6 -29.34 30.43 58.63
CA VAL A 6 -29.08 31.80 58.21
C VAL A 6 -27.88 32.29 59.01
N ILE A 7 -26.75 32.54 58.34
CA ILE A 7 -25.61 33.28 58.91
C ILE A 7 -25.53 34.64 58.23
N SER A 8 -25.76 35.65 59.05
CA SER A 8 -25.53 37.06 58.80
C SER A 8 -24.03 37.36 58.97
N LEU A 9 -23.38 37.95 57.97
CA LEU A 9 -21.99 38.41 58.05
C LEU A 9 -21.85 39.81 57.44
N LEU A 10 -21.91 40.78 58.36
CA LEU A 10 -21.19 42.06 58.45
C LEU A 10 -20.46 42.56 57.19
N THR A 11 -21.02 43.63 56.61
CA THR A 11 -20.38 44.53 55.66
C THR A 11 -19.39 45.47 56.37
N PHE A 12 -18.09 45.22 56.24
CA PHE A 12 -17.03 46.19 56.56
C PHE A 12 -16.74 47.04 55.33
N SER A 13 -17.19 48.30 55.35
CA SER A 13 -16.87 49.30 54.34
C SER A 13 -15.53 49.95 54.70
N THR A 14 -14.43 49.39 54.17
CA THR A 14 -13.11 50.04 54.20
C THR A 14 -13.02 51.03 53.04
N PHE A 15 -12.98 52.31 53.36
CA PHE A 15 -12.61 53.40 52.45
C PHE A 15 -11.16 53.18 51.96
N ILE A 16 -11.02 52.67 50.73
CA ILE A 16 -9.76 52.63 50.00
C ILE A 16 -9.57 54.03 49.40
N PHE A 17 -8.55 54.75 49.84
CA PHE A 17 -8.06 55.95 49.17
C PHE A 17 -7.60 55.57 47.76
N ILE A 18 -8.36 56.02 46.75
CA ILE A 18 -7.97 55.93 45.34
C ILE A 18 -6.84 56.93 45.13
N ILE A 19 -5.61 56.42 45.11
CA ILE A 19 -4.46 57.15 44.60
C ILE A 19 -4.57 57.02 43.07
N ASP A 20 -4.83 58.12 42.37
CA ASP A 20 -4.77 58.19 40.91
C ASP A 20 -3.32 57.93 40.46
N ILE A 21 -2.98 56.66 40.29
CA ILE A 21 -1.77 56.26 39.61
C ILE A 21 -1.96 56.68 38.14
N PRO A 22 -1.07 57.53 37.58
CA PRO A 22 -1.17 57.90 36.17
C PRO A 22 -1.17 56.61 35.35
N SER A 23 -2.29 56.34 34.67
CA SER A 23 -2.50 55.13 33.90
C SER A 23 -1.38 55.04 32.87
N THR A 24 -0.40 54.17 33.10
CA THR A 24 0.53 53.73 32.07
C THR A 24 -0.35 53.27 30.92
N SER A 25 -0.29 53.99 29.79
CA SER A 25 -1.18 53.81 28.65
C SER A 25 -1.26 52.32 28.32
N ALA A 26 -2.40 51.71 28.64
CA ALA A 26 -2.60 50.28 28.49
C ALA A 26 -2.35 49.92 27.03
N VAL A 27 -1.49 48.93 26.81
CA VAL A 27 -1.19 48.41 25.48
C VAL A 27 -2.50 47.87 24.89
N LYS A 28 -2.83 48.33 23.69
CA LYS A 28 -4.10 48.02 23.02
C LYS A 28 -4.06 46.65 22.33
N SER A 29 -5.18 45.95 22.37
CA SER A 29 -5.40 44.60 21.82
C SER A 29 -5.85 44.65 20.36
N TYR A 30 -5.98 43.49 19.71
CA TYR A 30 -6.45 43.41 18.33
C TYR A 30 -7.86 44.02 18.19
N GLY A 31 -8.05 44.84 17.16
CA GLY A 31 -9.31 45.56 16.89
C GLY A 31 -9.41 46.93 17.54
N ASP A 32 -8.71 47.18 18.65
CA ASP A 32 -8.78 48.45 19.39
C ASP A 32 -8.34 49.65 18.53
N SER A 33 -9.01 50.79 18.71
CA SER A 33 -8.65 52.02 18.00
C SER A 33 -7.30 52.56 18.45
N CYS A 34 -6.43 52.92 17.52
CA CYS A 34 -5.07 53.38 17.79
C CYS A 34 -4.73 54.62 16.96
N ASN A 35 -3.79 55.43 17.47
CA ASN A 35 -3.30 56.63 16.78
C ASN A 35 -1.84 56.47 16.34
N LYS A 36 -1.05 55.67 17.09
CA LYS A 36 0.37 55.43 16.83
C LYS A 36 0.67 53.94 16.85
N ARG A 37 1.70 53.53 16.12
CA ARG A 37 2.14 52.11 16.07
C ARG A 37 2.46 51.52 17.44
N LYS A 38 3.00 52.34 18.35
CA LYS A 38 3.37 51.94 19.72
C LYS A 38 2.17 51.74 20.65
N ASP A 39 0.96 52.12 20.20
CA ASP A 39 -0.24 51.94 21.01
C ASP A 39 -0.66 50.46 21.06
N CYS A 40 -0.27 49.66 20.06
CA CYS A 40 -0.66 48.26 19.92
C CYS A 40 0.41 47.31 20.48
N ASP A 41 0.00 46.12 20.92
CA ASP A 41 0.91 45.11 21.45
C ASP A 41 1.83 44.50 20.37
N SER A 42 3.02 45.08 20.22
CA SER A 42 4.03 44.56 19.29
C SER A 42 4.55 43.17 19.67
N ALA A 43 4.49 42.77 20.95
CA ALA A 43 4.90 41.43 21.38
C ALA A 43 3.91 40.36 20.91
N LYS A 44 2.66 40.76 20.62
CA LYS A 44 1.64 39.93 19.97
C LYS A 44 1.62 40.08 18.45
N GLY A 45 2.61 40.78 17.88
CA GLY A 45 2.72 41.02 16.44
C GLY A 45 1.74 42.06 15.87
N LEU A 46 1.10 42.86 16.73
CA LEU A 46 0.14 43.89 16.35
C LEU A 46 0.84 45.21 15.98
N THR A 47 0.25 45.95 15.05
CA THR A 47 0.64 47.32 14.68
C THR A 47 -0.60 48.14 14.33
N CYS A 48 -0.52 49.46 14.50
CA CYS A 48 -1.63 50.34 14.16
C CYS A 48 -1.78 50.49 12.64
N LEU A 49 -2.80 49.86 12.06
CA LEU A 49 -3.14 49.95 10.64
C LEU A 49 -4.56 50.51 10.50
N LYS A 50 -4.72 51.58 9.71
CA LYS A 50 -6.03 52.22 9.48
C LYS A 50 -6.77 52.57 10.79
N ASN A 51 -6.05 53.14 11.75
CA ASN A 51 -6.54 53.53 13.08
C ASN A 51 -7.09 52.38 13.95
N SER A 52 -6.74 51.12 13.65
CA SER A 52 -7.05 49.95 14.48
C SER A 52 -5.84 49.04 14.63
N CYS A 53 -5.68 48.41 15.79
CA CYS A 53 -4.61 47.46 16.04
C CYS A 53 -4.85 46.17 15.25
N GLN A 54 -4.02 45.91 14.25
CA GLN A 54 -4.13 44.76 13.35
C GLN A 54 -2.78 44.04 13.24
N CYS A 55 -2.75 42.88 12.62
CA CYS A 55 -1.49 42.18 12.39
C CYS A 55 -0.53 42.99 11.53
N SER A 56 0.75 43.02 11.92
CA SER A 56 1.80 43.79 11.24
C SER A 56 1.97 43.50 9.75
N ARG A 57 1.59 42.29 9.32
CA ARG A 57 1.60 41.83 7.93
C ARG A 57 0.27 41.11 7.62
N PRO A 58 -0.83 41.83 7.33
CA PRO A 58 -2.15 41.23 7.19
C PRO A 58 -2.25 40.19 6.05
N GLU A 59 -1.37 40.27 5.05
CA GLU A 59 -1.28 39.31 3.94
C GLU A 59 -0.52 38.02 4.29
N SER A 60 0.28 38.05 5.36
CA SER A 60 1.13 36.94 5.79
C SER A 60 0.74 36.38 7.15
N ASN A 61 0.00 37.14 7.96
CA ASN A 61 -0.35 36.81 9.33
C ASN A 61 -1.87 36.81 9.50
N VAL A 62 -2.36 36.03 10.46
CA VAL A 62 -3.76 35.95 10.87
C VAL A 62 -3.82 36.08 12.38
N TYR A 63 -4.80 36.82 12.92
CA TYR A 63 -4.98 36.91 14.37
C TYR A 63 -5.66 35.64 14.87
N SER A 64 -5.04 34.99 15.85
CA SER A 64 -5.59 33.82 16.54
C SER A 64 -6.15 34.24 17.90
N GLU A 65 -7.44 34.01 18.11
CA GLU A 65 -8.13 34.34 19.36
C GLU A 65 -7.62 33.47 20.52
N SER A 66 -7.33 32.19 20.26
CA SER A 66 -6.79 31.24 21.22
C SER A 66 -5.37 31.61 21.69
N ALA A 67 -4.50 32.02 20.78
CA ALA A 67 -3.15 32.49 21.12
C ALA A 67 -3.12 33.96 21.58
N ARG A 68 -4.21 34.71 21.36
CA ARG A 68 -4.31 36.16 21.52
C ARG A 68 -3.12 36.89 20.88
N ALA A 69 -2.77 36.47 19.67
CA ALA A 69 -1.59 36.94 18.94
C ALA A 69 -1.79 36.81 17.43
N CYS A 70 -1.03 37.59 16.67
CA CYS A 70 -0.88 37.36 15.24
C CYS A 70 0.05 36.18 15.01
N LEU A 71 -0.40 35.21 14.20
CA LEU A 71 0.33 34.02 13.81
C LEU A 71 0.62 34.03 12.31
N ILE A 72 1.70 33.40 11.89
CA ILE A 72 2.16 33.35 10.49
C ILE A 72 1.40 32.25 9.74
N ARG A 73 0.78 32.61 8.60
CA ARG A 73 0.06 31.69 7.71
C ARG A 73 0.95 30.58 7.15
N ILE A 74 0.36 29.46 6.76
CA ILE A 74 1.08 28.36 6.09
C ILE A 74 1.69 28.82 4.78
N GLY A 75 2.89 28.33 4.49
CA GLY A 75 3.63 28.72 3.29
C GLY A 75 4.18 30.14 3.35
N ARG A 76 4.15 30.80 4.51
CA ARG A 76 4.86 32.06 4.76
C ARG A 76 6.13 31.80 5.56
N ARG A 77 7.06 32.75 5.46
CA ARG A 77 8.34 32.67 6.16
C ARG A 77 8.16 32.92 7.64
N CYS A 78 8.81 32.09 8.43
CA CYS A 78 8.95 32.26 9.86
C CYS A 78 10.43 32.44 10.19
N ASP A 79 10.70 33.05 11.34
CA ASP A 79 12.06 33.15 11.88
C ASP A 79 12.27 32.01 12.87
N GLU A 80 13.47 31.42 12.85
CA GLU A 80 13.85 30.46 13.89
C GLU A 80 13.72 31.16 15.24
N VAL A 81 12.83 30.66 16.10
CA VAL A 81 12.85 31.01 17.51
C VAL A 81 14.15 30.42 18.04
N LYS A 82 15.21 31.23 18.05
CA LYS A 82 16.45 30.88 18.74
C LYS A 82 16.06 30.76 20.21
N ASN A 83 15.74 29.55 20.65
CA ASN A 83 15.57 29.24 22.06
C ASN A 83 16.83 29.75 22.75
N GLY A 84 16.66 30.80 23.54
CA GLY A 84 17.76 31.59 24.07
C GLY A 84 18.60 30.77 25.03
N THR A 85 19.57 30.03 24.52
CA THR A 85 20.85 29.94 25.19
C THR A 85 21.53 31.28 24.92
N SER A 86 21.48 32.16 25.91
CA SER A 86 22.12 33.47 25.91
C SER A 86 23.64 33.32 25.81
N SER A 87 24.17 33.00 24.62
CA SER A 87 25.61 33.00 24.37
C SER A 87 25.99 34.30 23.68
N SER A 88 26.51 35.22 24.49
CA SER A 88 27.39 36.30 24.11
C SER A 88 28.36 35.87 23.00
N SER A 89 28.44 36.69 21.97
CA SER A 89 29.36 36.58 20.85
C SER A 89 30.83 36.51 21.30
N SER A 90 31.47 35.37 21.08
CA SER A 90 32.93 35.27 20.93
C SER A 90 33.23 34.38 19.73
N SER A 91 33.77 35.00 18.70
CA SER A 91 34.30 34.42 17.47
C SER A 91 35.54 33.58 17.77
N SER A 92 35.52 32.29 17.41
CA SER A 92 36.73 31.53 17.10
C SER A 92 36.41 30.28 16.28
N SER A 93 37.36 30.01 15.39
CA SER A 93 37.40 29.07 14.27
C SER A 93 37.48 27.60 14.67
N ASP A 94 37.20 26.76 13.67
CA ASP A 94 37.67 25.38 13.44
C ASP A 94 37.16 24.26 14.37
N SER A 95 36.44 23.30 13.77
CA SER A 95 36.95 21.94 13.50
C SER A 95 35.82 20.94 13.18
N GLU A 96 36.15 20.03 12.27
CA GLU A 96 35.36 18.94 11.71
C GLU A 96 35.03 17.84 12.73
N GLY A 97 33.87 17.18 12.58
CA GLY A 97 33.66 15.86 13.18
C GLY A 97 32.21 15.47 13.53
N ASN A 98 31.68 14.57 12.72
CA ASN A 98 31.00 13.33 13.14
C ASN A 98 29.46 13.26 13.33
N THR A 99 28.91 12.23 12.66
CA THR A 99 27.72 11.38 12.93
C THR A 99 26.39 12.00 13.37
N THR A 100 25.44 12.03 12.44
CA THR A 100 24.01 12.22 12.68
C THR A 100 23.34 10.92 13.17
N GLU A 101 23.00 10.89 14.46
CA GLU A 101 22.01 9.98 15.05
C GLU A 101 20.68 10.75 15.17
N TYR A 102 19.62 10.26 14.52
CA TYR A 102 18.28 10.84 14.58
C TYR A 102 17.61 10.39 15.89
N GLN A 103 17.48 11.29 16.87
CA GLN A 103 16.58 11.13 18.01
C GLN A 103 15.35 12.04 17.83
N GLU A 104 14.20 11.44 17.56
CA GLU A 104 12.89 12.09 17.66
C GLU A 104 12.51 12.24 19.14
N SER A 105 12.66 13.45 19.69
CA SER A 105 12.12 13.81 21.00
C SER A 105 10.85 14.64 20.81
N SER A 106 9.70 13.97 20.81
CA SER A 106 8.38 14.58 20.86
C SER A 106 8.10 15.07 22.29
N THR A 107 8.53 16.28 22.60
CA THR A 107 8.11 17.01 23.80
C THR A 107 7.06 18.04 23.41
N THR A 108 5.84 17.82 23.89
CA THR A 108 4.73 18.78 23.89
C THR A 108 5.12 20.03 24.71
N ALA A 109 5.83 20.95 24.07
CA ALA A 109 6.24 22.21 24.69
C ALA A 109 5.05 23.19 24.75
N GLN A 110 4.68 23.57 25.96
CA GLN A 110 3.84 24.75 26.19
C GLN A 110 4.62 26.02 25.78
N PRO A 111 3.94 27.07 25.24
CA PRO A 111 4.59 28.26 24.72
C PRO A 111 5.09 29.16 25.86
N ALA A 112 6.37 29.02 26.23
CA ALA A 112 7.04 29.95 27.13
C ALA A 112 7.57 31.18 26.38
N ASN A 113 6.75 32.23 26.33
CA ASN A 113 7.11 33.63 26.56
C ASN A 113 8.40 34.21 25.94
N SER A 114 8.70 33.90 24.68
CA SER A 114 9.65 34.64 23.85
C SER A 114 8.86 35.28 22.71
N GLY A 115 8.91 36.61 22.58
CA GLY A 115 8.05 37.44 21.69
C GLY A 115 8.22 37.24 20.18
N GLY A 116 8.48 36.02 19.72
CA GLY A 116 8.46 35.64 18.32
C GLY A 116 7.03 35.31 17.86
N VAL A 117 6.66 35.83 16.70
CA VAL A 117 5.38 35.52 16.03
C VAL A 117 5.46 34.06 15.56
N GLY A 118 4.73 33.16 16.23
CA GLY A 118 4.66 31.73 15.89
C GLY A 118 3.86 31.46 14.62
N CYS A 119 3.96 30.24 14.09
CA CYS A 119 3.06 29.74 13.04
C CYS A 119 1.64 29.54 13.60
N ILE A 120 0.64 29.42 12.71
CA ILE A 120 -0.73 29.08 13.11
C ILE A 120 -0.81 27.77 13.91
N GLU A 121 -1.95 27.51 14.56
CA GLU A 121 -2.16 26.28 15.32
C GLU A 121 -1.98 25.03 14.45
N ASN A 122 -1.46 23.96 15.06
CA ASN A 122 -1.08 22.72 14.37
C ASN A 122 -0.07 22.92 13.23
N ALA A 123 0.76 23.97 13.30
CA ALA A 123 1.85 24.20 12.36
C ALA A 123 3.18 24.45 13.08
N ASP A 124 4.26 24.04 12.43
CA ASP A 124 5.61 24.24 12.91
C ASP A 124 6.43 25.04 11.88
N CYS A 125 7.42 25.78 12.38
CA CYS A 125 8.36 26.51 11.55
C CYS A 125 9.47 25.55 11.08
N LYS A 126 9.34 24.99 9.88
CA LYS A 126 10.28 23.99 9.33
C LYS A 126 11.31 24.63 8.40
N LYS A 127 12.56 24.17 8.48
CA LYS A 127 13.66 24.62 7.61
C LYS A 127 13.52 24.00 6.22
N LEU A 128 13.29 24.84 5.21
CA LEU A 128 13.22 24.46 3.81
C LEU A 128 14.34 25.18 3.04
N ARG A 129 15.42 24.44 2.75
CA ARG A 129 16.68 24.96 2.19
C ARG A 129 17.34 25.98 3.13
N ALA A 130 17.44 27.24 2.70
CA ALA A 130 18.11 28.32 3.42
C ALA A 130 17.16 29.19 4.28
N ARG A 131 15.85 28.90 4.29
CA ARG A 131 14.83 29.72 4.98
C ARG A 131 13.85 28.82 5.72
N HIS A 132 13.22 29.37 6.76
CA HIS A 132 12.17 28.66 7.49
C HIS A 132 10.79 29.09 6.99
N TRP A 133 9.87 28.13 6.98
CA TRP A 133 8.50 28.33 6.53
C TRP A 133 7.53 27.62 7.47
N CYS A 134 6.38 28.22 7.69
CA CYS A 134 5.30 27.57 8.44
C CYS A 134 4.70 26.44 7.59
N GLN A 135 4.68 25.24 8.15
CA GLN A 135 4.08 24.06 7.55
C GLN A 135 3.20 23.37 8.60
N CYS A 136 2.04 22.85 8.18
CA CYS A 136 1.21 22.05 9.07
C CYS A 136 2.01 20.86 9.64
N ARG A 137 1.68 20.49 10.87
CA ARG A 137 2.17 19.29 11.55
C ARG A 137 1.76 18.05 10.77
N GLU A 138 2.39 16.93 11.10
CA GLU A 138 1.99 15.64 10.54
C GLU A 138 0.51 15.36 10.79
N ASN A 139 -0.18 14.82 9.79
CA ASN A 139 -1.62 14.57 9.77
C ASN A 139 -2.50 15.83 9.69
N PHE A 140 -1.93 17.00 9.40
CA PHE A 140 -2.69 18.22 9.14
C PHE A 140 -2.40 18.79 7.75
N ILE A 141 -3.43 19.38 7.13
CA ILE A 141 -3.36 20.05 5.83
C ILE A 141 -3.79 21.52 5.95
N PRO A 142 -3.17 22.43 5.19
CA PRO A 142 -3.61 23.81 5.15
C PRO A 142 -4.94 23.93 4.40
N ASN A 143 -5.83 24.79 4.87
CA ASN A 143 -6.95 25.24 4.06
C ASN A 143 -6.47 26.10 2.86
N ALA A 144 -7.36 26.40 1.91
CA ALA A 144 -7.03 27.15 0.69
C ALA A 144 -6.37 28.52 0.97
N GLU A 145 -6.70 29.16 2.09
CA GLU A 145 -6.16 30.48 2.48
C GLU A 145 -4.86 30.42 3.31
N GLY A 146 -4.43 29.22 3.73
CA GLY A 146 -3.30 29.00 4.63
C GLY A 146 -3.51 29.59 6.04
N THR A 147 -4.76 29.82 6.44
CA THR A 147 -5.14 30.42 7.73
C THR A 147 -5.38 29.37 8.81
N GLU A 148 -5.59 28.12 8.43
CA GLU A 148 -5.89 27.02 9.33
C GLU A 148 -5.18 25.74 8.87
N CYS A 149 -4.72 24.92 9.84
CA CYS A 149 -4.31 23.55 9.60
C CYS A 149 -5.40 22.60 10.12
N ARG A 150 -6.10 21.92 9.22
CA ARG A 150 -7.18 20.96 9.52
C ARG A 150 -6.61 19.54 9.56
N SER A 151 -7.17 18.68 10.40
CA SER A 151 -6.80 17.26 10.41
C SER A 151 -7.12 16.62 9.06
N MET A 152 -6.22 15.77 8.55
CA MET A 152 -6.48 14.96 7.36
C MET A 152 -7.63 14.00 7.62
N ALA A 153 -8.55 13.90 6.65
CA ALA A 153 -9.64 12.93 6.67
C ALA A 153 -9.07 11.52 6.42
N LYS A 154 -9.44 10.57 7.28
CA LYS A 154 -9.03 9.17 7.16
C LYS A 154 -9.89 8.42 6.17
N TYR A 155 -9.49 7.21 5.79
CA TYR A 155 -10.29 6.32 4.95
C TYR A 155 -11.72 6.18 5.50
N GLY A 156 -12.72 6.39 4.63
CA GLY A 156 -14.14 6.35 4.94
C GLY A 156 -14.70 7.63 5.57
N GLU A 157 -13.87 8.61 5.94
CA GLU A 157 -14.34 9.90 6.43
C GLU A 157 -14.74 10.83 5.28
N PHE A 158 -15.62 11.78 5.60
CA PHE A 158 -16.10 12.78 4.64
C PHE A 158 -14.96 13.68 4.16
N CYS A 159 -14.99 14.04 2.88
CA CYS A 159 -14.04 14.96 2.28
C CYS A 159 -14.73 15.87 1.26
N ASP A 160 -14.17 17.06 1.09
CA ASP A 160 -14.50 17.97 -0.02
C ASP A 160 -13.58 17.67 -1.22
N GLU A 161 -14.18 17.39 -2.38
CA GLU A 161 -13.48 17.09 -3.64
C GLU A 161 -12.54 18.22 -4.09
N HIS A 162 -12.75 19.45 -3.61
CA HIS A 162 -11.93 20.60 -3.97
C HIS A 162 -10.74 20.87 -3.04
N GLU A 163 -10.71 20.27 -1.85
CA GLU A 163 -9.72 20.60 -0.81
C GLU A 163 -8.68 19.51 -0.52
N ASP A 164 -8.68 18.40 -1.29
CA ASP A 164 -7.64 17.35 -1.23
C ASP A 164 -7.39 16.86 0.21
N GLN A 165 -8.50 16.60 0.94
CA GLN A 165 -8.53 16.46 2.40
C GLN A 165 -8.05 15.11 2.95
N CYS A 166 -7.96 14.11 2.08
CA CYS A 166 -7.65 12.75 2.48
C CYS A 166 -6.18 12.57 2.90
N ASP A 167 -5.95 11.68 3.85
CA ASP A 167 -4.60 11.32 4.27
C ASP A 167 -3.80 10.73 3.10
N ARG A 168 -2.87 11.53 2.57
CA ARG A 168 -2.02 11.15 1.44
C ARG A 168 -1.06 10.01 1.76
N LEU A 169 -0.72 9.78 3.04
CA LEU A 169 0.12 8.65 3.44
C LEU A 169 -0.64 7.33 3.32
N SER A 170 -1.94 7.37 3.55
CA SER A 170 -2.84 6.23 3.33
C SER A 170 -3.03 5.90 1.84
N GLY A 171 -2.71 6.83 0.93
CA GLY A 171 -3.00 6.67 -0.49
C GLY A 171 -4.48 6.85 -0.86
N ALA A 172 -5.34 7.21 0.10
CA ALA A 172 -6.73 7.54 -0.15
C ALA A 172 -6.87 8.88 -0.88
N VAL A 173 -7.91 8.99 -1.70
CA VAL A 173 -8.32 10.19 -2.42
C VAL A 173 -9.81 10.43 -2.20
N CYS A 174 -10.28 11.66 -2.40
CA CYS A 174 -11.70 11.97 -2.23
C CYS A 174 -12.50 11.44 -3.43
N ILE A 175 -13.40 10.48 -3.19
CA ILE A 175 -14.29 9.90 -4.19
C ILE A 175 -15.71 9.91 -3.62
N ASP A 176 -16.63 10.57 -4.32
CA ASP A 176 -18.04 10.70 -3.91
C ASP A 176 -18.18 11.24 -2.48
N GLY A 177 -17.40 12.27 -2.16
CA GLY A 177 -17.41 12.94 -0.86
C GLY A 177 -16.85 12.12 0.31
N ASN A 178 -16.20 10.97 0.08
CA ASN A 178 -15.51 10.20 1.11
C ASN A 178 -14.10 9.80 0.70
N CYS A 179 -13.19 9.67 1.66
CA CYS A 179 -11.83 9.23 1.39
C CYS A 179 -11.78 7.73 1.09
N GLN A 180 -11.43 7.36 -0.14
CA GLN A 180 -11.43 5.99 -0.64
C GLN A 180 -10.15 5.67 -1.41
N CYS A 181 -9.89 4.39 -1.67
CA CYS A 181 -8.76 3.99 -2.50
C CYS A 181 -9.03 4.33 -3.97
N PRO A 182 -8.09 4.95 -4.70
CA PRO A 182 -8.30 5.48 -6.05
C PRO A 182 -8.69 4.43 -7.10
N PHE A 183 -8.37 3.16 -6.89
CA PHE A 183 -8.66 2.07 -7.84
C PHE A 183 -9.49 0.97 -7.17
N SER A 184 -10.76 1.25 -6.85
CA SER A 184 -11.68 0.38 -6.09
C SER A 184 -11.64 -1.10 -6.49
N ASP A 185 -11.59 -1.40 -7.78
CA ASP A 185 -11.71 -2.78 -8.29
C ASP A 185 -10.39 -3.57 -8.16
N HIS A 186 -9.29 -2.87 -7.90
CA HIS A 186 -7.95 -3.43 -7.86
C HIS A 186 -7.17 -3.02 -6.60
N GLN A 187 -7.86 -2.43 -5.62
CA GLN A 187 -7.28 -2.02 -4.35
C GLN A 187 -8.17 -2.37 -3.18
N TYR A 188 -7.55 -2.50 -2.01
CA TYR A 188 -8.24 -2.57 -0.73
C TYR A 188 -7.51 -1.70 0.29
N PHE A 189 -8.25 -1.27 1.31
CA PHE A 189 -7.68 -0.56 2.44
C PHE A 189 -7.21 -1.57 3.49
N ASP A 190 -5.90 -1.63 3.74
CA ASP A 190 -5.33 -2.43 4.82
C ASP A 190 -5.53 -1.68 6.14
N GLN A 191 -6.50 -2.11 6.95
CA GLN A 191 -6.83 -1.45 8.22
C GLN A 191 -5.70 -1.50 9.26
N TYR A 192 -4.79 -2.49 9.16
CA TYR A 192 -3.69 -2.63 10.11
C TYR A 192 -2.54 -1.67 9.78
N GLU A 193 -2.23 -1.52 8.48
CA GLU A 193 -1.20 -0.59 8.03
C GLU A 193 -1.73 0.83 7.79
N GLY A 194 -3.04 1.00 7.67
CA GLY A 194 -3.69 2.28 7.40
C GLY A 194 -3.44 2.79 5.98
N ILE A 195 -3.23 1.89 5.01
CA ILE A 195 -2.87 2.26 3.62
C ILE A 195 -3.66 1.48 2.57
N CYS A 196 -3.92 2.11 1.43
CA CYS A 196 -4.48 1.50 0.23
C CYS A 196 -3.43 0.64 -0.47
N LYS A 197 -3.69 -0.66 -0.61
CA LYS A 197 -2.84 -1.62 -1.31
C LYS A 197 -3.46 -2.09 -2.61
N SER A 198 -2.66 -2.20 -3.65
CA SER A 198 -3.06 -2.74 -4.95
C SER A 198 -2.83 -4.24 -5.05
N PHE A 199 -3.84 -4.97 -5.51
CA PHE A 199 -3.73 -6.38 -5.88
C PHE A 199 -2.75 -6.57 -7.05
N ALA A 200 -2.20 -7.78 -7.19
CA ALA A 200 -1.47 -8.20 -8.38
C ALA A 200 -2.32 -8.01 -9.65
N GLY A 201 -1.68 -7.53 -10.72
CA GLY A 201 -2.34 -7.06 -11.95
C GLY A 201 -2.96 -5.65 -11.84
N GLY A 202 -3.19 -5.15 -10.63
CA GLY A 202 -3.76 -3.83 -10.36
C GLY A 202 -2.79 -2.69 -10.63
N ASN A 203 -3.34 -1.49 -10.87
CA ASN A 203 -2.55 -0.28 -11.06
C ASN A 203 -1.87 0.13 -9.74
N CYS A 204 -0.64 0.64 -9.83
CA CYS A 204 0.13 1.09 -8.67
C CYS A 204 0.85 2.41 -8.95
N SER A 205 1.21 3.15 -7.90
CA SER A 205 1.84 4.47 -8.02
C SER A 205 3.04 4.58 -7.08
N VAL A 206 4.24 4.49 -7.66
CA VAL A 206 5.49 4.77 -6.96
C VAL A 206 5.73 6.28 -6.81
N PRO A 207 6.29 6.75 -5.68
CA PRO A 207 6.85 5.96 -4.60
C PRO A 207 5.90 5.63 -3.43
N LYS A 208 4.70 6.23 -3.30
CA LYS A 208 3.96 6.18 -2.02
C LYS A 208 2.42 6.13 -2.05
N MET A 209 1.74 6.33 -3.18
CA MET A 209 0.26 6.45 -3.16
C MET A 209 -0.47 5.11 -3.20
N SER A 210 0.17 4.04 -3.66
CA SER A 210 -0.47 2.72 -3.70
C SER A 210 0.56 1.60 -3.78
N PRO A 211 1.11 1.15 -2.63
CA PRO A 211 1.96 -0.03 -2.60
C PRO A 211 1.20 -1.27 -3.07
N CYS A 212 1.94 -2.22 -3.63
CA CYS A 212 1.38 -3.51 -4.00
C CYS A 212 1.16 -4.40 -2.76
N VAL A 213 0.32 -5.43 -2.91
CA VAL A 213 0.22 -6.54 -1.95
C VAL A 213 1.59 -7.13 -1.61
N PRO A 214 1.75 -7.78 -0.43
CA PRO A 214 2.97 -8.49 -0.11
C PRO A 214 3.42 -9.43 -1.23
N ASN A 215 4.72 -9.48 -1.47
CA ASN A 215 5.35 -10.27 -2.53
C ASN A 215 5.01 -9.82 -3.97
N ALA A 216 4.52 -8.61 -4.16
CA ALA A 216 4.45 -7.96 -5.47
C ALA A 216 5.33 -6.70 -5.53
N ASP A 217 5.79 -6.37 -6.73
CA ASP A 217 6.51 -5.13 -7.03
C ASP A 217 5.71 -4.29 -8.02
N CYS A 218 5.74 -2.96 -7.83
CA CYS A 218 5.13 -2.03 -8.76
C CYS A 218 6.08 -1.82 -9.95
N THR A 219 5.74 -2.38 -11.10
CA THR A 219 6.57 -2.35 -12.31
C THR A 219 5.93 -1.46 -13.37
N SER A 220 6.76 -0.73 -14.12
CA SER A 220 6.31 0.08 -15.25
C SER A 220 6.34 -0.74 -16.54
N ALA A 221 5.18 -0.97 -17.14
CA ALA A 221 5.04 -1.63 -18.44
C ALA A 221 4.61 -0.62 -19.52
N GLN A 222 5.22 -0.71 -20.70
CA GLN A 222 4.77 0.07 -21.86
C GLN A 222 3.64 -0.68 -22.57
N VAL A 223 2.42 -0.18 -22.45
CA VAL A 223 1.27 -0.75 -23.15
C VAL A 223 1.01 0.02 -24.44
N ARG A 224 0.97 -0.73 -25.56
CA ARG A 224 0.60 -0.20 -26.87
C ARG A 224 -0.91 -0.25 -27.03
N MET A 225 -1.58 0.89 -26.83
CA MET A 225 -3.01 1.03 -27.10
C MET A 225 -3.21 1.44 -28.54
N GLY A 226 -3.86 0.57 -29.32
CA GLY A 226 -4.28 0.87 -30.69
C GLY A 226 -5.75 1.25 -30.72
N TYR A 227 -6.11 2.38 -31.33
CA TYR A 227 -7.50 2.68 -31.67
C TYR A 227 -7.63 2.95 -33.17
N THR A 228 -8.74 2.48 -33.73
CA THR A 228 -9.12 2.74 -35.12
C THR A 228 -9.97 4.00 -35.14
N THR A 229 -9.54 5.01 -35.89
CA THR A 229 -10.39 6.20 -36.09
C THR A 229 -11.57 5.89 -37.00
N GLU A 230 -12.58 6.74 -37.03
CA GLU A 230 -13.73 6.65 -37.96
C GLU A 230 -13.29 6.54 -39.44
N LYS A 231 -12.07 7.01 -39.77
CA LYS A 231 -11.46 6.91 -41.11
C LYS A 231 -10.68 5.61 -41.35
N GLY A 232 -10.76 4.64 -40.44
CA GLY A 232 -10.01 3.38 -40.53
C GLY A 232 -8.50 3.48 -40.22
N ILE A 233 -8.02 4.64 -39.73
CA ILE A 233 -6.58 4.83 -39.44
C ILE A 233 -6.29 4.26 -38.06
N LYS A 234 -5.44 3.23 -38.01
CA LYS A 234 -4.94 2.66 -36.74
C LYS A 234 -3.87 3.59 -36.16
N LYS A 235 -4.19 4.31 -35.08
CA LYS A 235 -3.22 5.06 -34.29
C LYS A 235 -2.76 4.19 -33.13
N ILE A 236 -1.44 4.07 -32.96
CA ILE A 236 -0.83 3.33 -31.84
C ILE A 236 -0.22 4.36 -30.90
N HIS A 237 -0.69 4.41 -29.66
CA HIS A 237 -0.09 5.19 -28.59
C HIS A 237 0.55 4.25 -27.59
N THR A 238 1.78 4.58 -27.17
CA THR A 238 2.45 3.86 -26.10
C THR A 238 2.20 4.64 -24.81
N LYS A 239 1.48 4.04 -23.87
CA LYS A 239 1.28 4.61 -22.53
C LYS A 239 2.06 3.76 -21.54
N THR A 240 2.88 4.40 -20.71
CA THR A 240 3.47 3.73 -19.56
C THR A 240 2.38 3.56 -18.51
N VAL A 241 2.08 2.31 -18.16
CA VAL A 241 1.21 1.97 -17.04
C VAL A 241 2.05 1.29 -15.96
N THR A 242 1.72 1.55 -14.71
CA THR A 242 2.39 0.94 -13.56
C THR A 242 1.47 -0.10 -12.96
N GLN A 243 1.91 -1.34 -12.89
CA GLN A 243 1.13 -2.48 -12.41
C GLN A 243 1.89 -3.32 -11.38
N CYS A 244 1.15 -3.86 -10.43
CA CYS A 244 1.69 -4.80 -9.45
C CYS A 244 1.92 -6.16 -10.10
N LEU A 245 3.16 -6.65 -10.10
CA LEU A 245 3.49 -8.00 -10.55
C LEU A 245 4.07 -8.79 -9.39
N CYS A 246 3.67 -10.06 -9.27
CA CYS A 246 4.26 -10.94 -8.27
C CYS A 246 5.78 -11.06 -8.49
N LYS A 247 6.52 -11.05 -7.38
CA LYS A 247 7.96 -11.28 -7.37
C LYS A 247 8.28 -12.65 -7.93
N SER A 248 9.52 -12.82 -8.39
CA SER A 248 10.01 -14.14 -8.81
C SER A 248 9.82 -15.17 -7.68
N GLY A 249 9.24 -16.32 -8.03
CA GLY A 249 8.85 -17.38 -7.08
C GLY A 249 7.46 -17.21 -6.46
N TYR A 250 6.66 -16.24 -6.87
CA TYR A 250 5.28 -16.08 -6.39
C TYR A 250 4.30 -16.12 -7.56
N SER A 251 3.13 -16.73 -7.33
CA SER A 251 2.02 -16.79 -8.28
C SER A 251 0.87 -15.90 -7.81
N GLN A 252 0.20 -15.29 -8.78
CA GLN A 252 -1.00 -14.51 -8.55
C GLN A 252 -2.19 -15.46 -8.35
N THR A 253 -2.95 -15.25 -7.28
CA THR A 253 -4.22 -15.94 -7.05
C THR A 253 -5.41 -15.18 -7.63
N SER A 254 -6.56 -15.85 -7.70
CA SER A 254 -7.82 -15.30 -8.23
C SER A 254 -8.31 -14.05 -7.48
N ASN A 255 -7.99 -13.93 -6.19
CA ASN A 255 -8.26 -12.76 -5.37
C ASN A 255 -7.16 -11.67 -5.47
N GLY A 256 -6.20 -11.83 -6.38
CA GLY A 256 -5.18 -10.83 -6.68
C GLY A 256 -4.05 -10.71 -5.63
N PHE A 257 -3.86 -11.70 -4.77
CA PHE A 257 -2.69 -11.76 -3.88
C PHE A 257 -1.55 -12.56 -4.53
N CYS A 258 -0.33 -12.41 -4.00
CA CYS A 258 0.84 -13.16 -4.44
C CYS A 258 1.27 -14.16 -3.36
N PHE A 259 1.13 -15.45 -3.65
CA PHE A 259 1.50 -16.54 -2.76
C PHE A 259 2.70 -17.32 -3.29
N GLY A 260 3.37 -18.07 -2.42
CA GLY A 260 4.56 -18.84 -2.82
C GLY A 260 4.22 -19.88 -3.89
N ALA A 261 4.90 -19.80 -5.03
CA ALA A 261 4.86 -20.80 -6.09
C ALA A 261 5.71 -22.03 -5.74
N TYR A 262 5.71 -23.06 -6.58
CA TYR A 262 6.47 -24.29 -6.36
C TYR A 262 7.95 -24.02 -6.04
N MET A 263 8.49 -24.72 -5.04
CA MET A 263 9.87 -24.61 -4.52
C MET A 263 10.26 -23.27 -3.88
N THR A 264 9.34 -22.32 -3.77
CA THR A 264 9.55 -21.08 -3.02
C THR A 264 9.59 -21.36 -1.52
N SER A 265 10.43 -20.62 -0.79
CA SER A 265 10.47 -20.71 0.67
C SER A 265 9.13 -20.28 1.27
N CYS A 266 8.69 -20.94 2.33
CA CYS A 266 7.40 -20.67 2.96
C CYS A 266 7.47 -20.70 4.48
N SER A 267 6.51 -20.03 5.10
CA SER A 267 6.31 -19.99 6.56
C SER A 267 4.85 -19.69 6.88
N SER A 268 4.48 -19.65 8.16
CA SER A 268 3.13 -19.22 8.58
C SER A 268 2.78 -17.80 8.13
N LYS A 269 3.77 -16.92 7.97
CA LYS A 269 3.59 -15.55 7.46
C LYS A 269 3.63 -15.45 5.94
N GLN A 270 4.14 -16.49 5.28
CA GLN A 270 4.34 -16.54 3.84
C GLN A 270 3.84 -17.89 3.30
N PRO A 271 2.52 -18.05 3.16
CA PRO A 271 1.93 -19.30 2.75
C PRO A 271 2.09 -19.54 1.24
N CYS A 272 1.97 -20.82 0.86
CA CYS A 272 1.99 -21.26 -0.53
C CYS A 272 0.63 -21.05 -1.20
N SER A 273 0.62 -20.97 -2.53
CA SER A 273 -0.62 -20.80 -3.29
C SER A 273 -1.53 -22.02 -3.12
N SER A 274 -2.68 -21.81 -2.48
CA SER A 274 -3.66 -22.88 -2.28
C SER A 274 -4.44 -23.23 -3.55
N GLU A 275 -4.52 -22.28 -4.49
CA GLU A 275 -5.15 -22.45 -5.82
C GLU A 275 -4.27 -23.31 -6.74
N ASP A 276 -2.95 -23.27 -6.54
CA ASP A 276 -1.99 -24.15 -7.20
C ASP A 276 -1.87 -25.52 -6.51
N HIS A 277 -2.73 -25.80 -5.52
CA HIS A 277 -2.71 -27.01 -4.69
C HIS A 277 -1.36 -27.26 -3.98
N LEU A 278 -0.64 -26.19 -3.66
CA LEU A 278 0.61 -26.26 -2.91
C LEU A 278 0.35 -26.26 -1.39
N ALA A 279 1.32 -26.79 -0.66
CA ALA A 279 1.43 -26.73 0.79
C ALA A 279 2.88 -26.46 1.20
N CYS A 280 3.06 -25.89 2.39
CA CYS A 280 4.39 -25.65 2.95
C CYS A 280 4.92 -26.93 3.61
N VAL A 281 5.85 -27.61 2.92
CA VAL A 281 6.45 -28.88 3.36
C VAL A 281 7.97 -28.69 3.44
N ASP A 282 8.53 -28.87 4.63
CA ASP A 282 9.97 -28.64 4.92
C ASP A 282 10.43 -27.21 4.57
N GLY A 283 9.58 -26.21 4.82
CA GLY A 283 9.88 -24.80 4.53
C GLY A 283 9.89 -24.46 3.03
N LYS A 284 9.41 -25.36 2.17
CA LYS A 284 9.27 -25.15 0.73
C LYS A 284 7.84 -25.44 0.26
N CYS A 285 7.37 -24.67 -0.71
CA CYS A 285 6.09 -24.94 -1.36
C CYS A 285 6.20 -26.17 -2.26
N LYS A 286 5.48 -27.24 -1.91
CA LYS A 286 5.42 -28.50 -2.64
C LYS A 286 3.96 -28.91 -2.83
N CYS A 287 3.68 -29.91 -3.67
CA CYS A 287 2.34 -30.48 -3.77
C CYS A 287 1.86 -31.03 -2.43
N ARG A 288 0.57 -30.89 -2.15
CA ARG A 288 -0.06 -31.34 -0.90
C ARG A 288 0.14 -32.84 -0.70
N ASN A 289 0.05 -33.60 -1.78
CA ASN A 289 0.21 -35.05 -1.78
C ASN A 289 1.33 -35.49 -2.73
N PRO A 290 2.61 -35.43 -2.33
CA PRO A 290 3.74 -35.72 -3.23
C PRO A 290 3.76 -37.13 -3.86
N LEU A 291 3.00 -38.08 -3.32
CA LEU A 291 2.87 -39.44 -3.86
C LEU A 291 1.73 -39.59 -4.89
N HIS A 292 0.82 -38.62 -4.93
CA HIS A 292 -0.42 -38.66 -5.71
C HIS A 292 -0.56 -37.46 -6.65
N GLU A 293 0.33 -36.50 -6.53
CA GLU A 293 0.34 -35.26 -7.31
C GLU A 293 1.73 -35.03 -7.89
N MET A 294 1.79 -34.40 -9.07
CA MET A 294 3.03 -33.91 -9.67
C MET A 294 2.86 -32.45 -10.10
N VAL A 295 3.97 -31.71 -10.18
CA VAL A 295 3.94 -30.32 -10.65
C VAL A 295 3.85 -30.29 -12.18
N ASP A 296 2.98 -29.44 -12.71
CA ASP A 296 3.03 -28.99 -14.09
C ASP A 296 4.12 -27.93 -14.22
N GLU A 297 5.17 -28.22 -14.99
CA GLU A 297 6.31 -27.31 -15.15
C GLU A 297 5.93 -25.97 -15.81
N ASN A 298 4.84 -25.94 -16.60
CA ASN A 298 4.41 -24.73 -17.30
C ASN A 298 3.66 -23.77 -16.39
N THR A 299 2.76 -24.30 -15.56
CA THR A 299 1.91 -23.48 -14.68
C THR A 299 2.44 -23.38 -13.26
N GLY A 300 3.29 -24.31 -12.83
CA GLY A 300 3.74 -24.45 -11.45
C GLY A 300 2.68 -25.00 -10.49
N SER A 301 1.51 -25.38 -11.00
CA SER A 301 0.41 -25.94 -10.22
C SER A 301 0.55 -27.46 -10.07
N CYS A 302 0.02 -28.02 -8.99
CA CYS A 302 0.00 -29.47 -8.80
C CYS A 302 -1.18 -30.12 -9.52
N MET A 303 -0.90 -31.23 -10.21
CA MET A 303 -1.85 -32.05 -10.95
C MET A 303 -1.99 -33.42 -10.27
N ALA A 304 -3.20 -33.97 -10.23
CA ALA A 304 -3.47 -35.32 -9.75
C ALA A 304 -3.02 -36.37 -10.76
N LEU A 305 -2.30 -37.38 -10.27
CA LEU A 305 -1.84 -38.52 -11.07
C LEU A 305 -3.01 -39.46 -11.40
N VAL A 306 -2.88 -40.24 -12.48
CA VAL A 306 -3.89 -41.24 -12.89
C VAL A 306 -4.12 -42.26 -11.76
N GLY A 307 -5.39 -42.63 -11.54
CA GLY A 307 -5.85 -43.54 -10.49
C GLY A 307 -5.90 -42.92 -9.08
N THR A 308 -5.63 -41.62 -8.95
CA THR A 308 -5.78 -40.90 -7.68
C THR A 308 -7.11 -40.18 -7.61
N VAL A 309 -7.56 -39.88 -6.39
CA VAL A 309 -8.84 -39.19 -6.16
C VAL A 309 -8.77 -37.76 -6.68
N CYS A 310 -9.78 -37.33 -7.42
CA CYS A 310 -9.92 -35.98 -7.95
C CYS A 310 -11.27 -35.37 -7.58
N ASP A 311 -11.32 -34.04 -7.53
CA ASP A 311 -12.54 -33.25 -7.36
C ASP A 311 -12.56 -32.15 -8.45
N PRO A 312 -13.49 -32.18 -9.41
CA PRO A 312 -13.51 -31.23 -10.53
C PRO A 312 -13.81 -29.79 -10.10
N ARG A 313 -14.25 -29.56 -8.85
CA ARG A 313 -14.59 -28.23 -8.32
C ARG A 313 -13.52 -27.67 -7.39
N ARG A 314 -12.83 -28.53 -6.64
CA ARG A 314 -11.93 -28.10 -5.55
C ARG A 314 -10.57 -28.79 -5.53
N GLY A 315 -10.38 -29.84 -6.31
CA GLY A 315 -9.16 -30.64 -6.35
C GLY A 315 -8.21 -30.19 -7.46
N PRO A 316 -6.96 -30.68 -7.42
CA PRO A 316 -6.03 -30.51 -8.53
C PRO A 316 -6.61 -31.14 -9.80
N ARG A 317 -6.36 -30.49 -10.94
CA ARG A 317 -6.68 -31.06 -12.25
C ARG A 317 -5.92 -32.37 -12.45
N CYS A 318 -6.49 -33.31 -13.18
CA CYS A 318 -5.75 -34.50 -13.59
C CYS A 318 -4.61 -34.10 -14.54
N VAL A 319 -3.53 -34.89 -14.55
CA VAL A 319 -2.40 -34.77 -15.49
C VAL A 319 -2.85 -34.70 -16.95
N ASP A 320 -1.98 -34.24 -17.84
CA ASP A 320 -2.29 -34.09 -19.26
C ASP A 320 -2.85 -35.38 -19.88
N ASN A 321 -3.88 -35.22 -20.71
CA ASN A 321 -4.63 -36.29 -21.36
C ASN A 321 -5.36 -37.23 -20.39
N ALA A 322 -5.66 -36.76 -19.18
CA ALA A 322 -6.55 -37.42 -18.24
C ALA A 322 -7.74 -36.52 -17.85
N GLU A 323 -8.84 -37.15 -17.46
CA GLU A 323 -10.04 -36.49 -16.96
C GLU A 323 -10.50 -37.14 -15.64
N CYS A 324 -11.31 -36.40 -14.88
CA CYS A 324 -11.82 -36.87 -13.60
C CYS A 324 -13.14 -37.63 -13.81
N ILE A 325 -13.09 -38.96 -13.80
CA ILE A 325 -14.23 -39.86 -13.96
C ILE A 325 -14.46 -40.59 -12.63
N ASP A 326 -15.69 -40.59 -12.11
CA ASP A 326 -16.04 -41.26 -10.85
C ASP A 326 -15.10 -40.92 -9.67
N ASN A 327 -14.72 -39.64 -9.59
CA ASN A 327 -13.78 -39.08 -8.63
C ASN A 327 -12.35 -39.65 -8.71
N HIS A 328 -11.96 -40.26 -9.83
CA HIS A 328 -10.59 -40.70 -10.08
C HIS A 328 -10.08 -40.16 -11.41
N CYS A 329 -8.78 -39.85 -11.46
CA CYS A 329 -8.17 -39.45 -12.72
C CYS A 329 -8.00 -40.67 -13.63
N GLU A 330 -8.55 -40.61 -14.84
CA GLU A 330 -8.46 -41.66 -15.85
C GLU A 330 -7.96 -41.08 -17.18
N CYS A 331 -7.19 -41.88 -17.94
CA CYS A 331 -6.70 -41.44 -19.23
C CYS A 331 -7.84 -41.32 -20.25
N ASN A 332 -7.79 -40.26 -21.05
CA ASN A 332 -8.71 -40.06 -22.17
C ASN A 332 -8.60 -41.21 -23.19
N GLY A 333 -9.64 -41.40 -24.01
CA GLY A 333 -9.61 -42.34 -25.13
C GLY A 333 -8.41 -42.10 -26.06
N GLY A 334 -7.72 -43.18 -26.45
CA GLY A 334 -6.47 -43.11 -27.20
C GLY A 334 -5.21 -42.93 -26.34
N PHE A 335 -5.34 -42.89 -25.01
CA PHE A 335 -4.19 -42.81 -24.10
C PHE A 335 -4.15 -43.98 -23.14
N SER A 336 -2.94 -44.40 -22.77
CA SER A 336 -2.68 -45.45 -21.79
C SER A 336 -1.82 -44.93 -20.64
N ILE A 337 -2.09 -45.49 -19.45
CA ILE A 337 -1.40 -45.13 -18.22
C ILE A 337 0.07 -45.59 -18.27
N THR A 338 0.99 -44.76 -17.79
CA THR A 338 2.40 -45.09 -17.61
C THR A 338 2.70 -45.55 -16.18
N PRO A 339 3.85 -46.19 -15.90
CA PRO A 339 4.30 -46.47 -14.53
C PRO A 339 4.46 -45.22 -13.66
N LYS A 340 4.62 -44.05 -14.27
CA LYS A 340 4.65 -42.74 -13.57
C LYS A 340 3.25 -42.18 -13.33
N LYS A 341 2.19 -42.93 -13.64
CA LYS A 341 0.78 -42.52 -13.52
C LYS A 341 0.44 -41.27 -14.34
N THR A 342 1.02 -41.17 -15.52
CA THR A 342 0.66 -40.18 -16.56
C THR A 342 0.02 -40.87 -17.76
N CYS A 343 -0.48 -40.11 -18.73
CA CYS A 343 -1.11 -40.64 -19.94
C CYS A 343 -0.26 -40.34 -21.19
N LEU A 344 0.06 -41.38 -21.96
CA LEU A 344 0.75 -41.28 -23.25
C LEU A 344 -0.08 -41.97 -24.35
N LEU A 345 0.17 -41.63 -25.62
CA LEU A 345 -0.63 -42.15 -26.74
C LEU A 345 -0.51 -43.68 -26.83
N ASP A 346 -1.67 -44.32 -27.00
CA ASP A 346 -1.82 -45.77 -27.06
C ASP A 346 -1.69 -46.30 -28.50
N TYR A 347 -1.78 -47.62 -28.65
CA TYR A 347 -1.60 -48.32 -29.92
C TYR A 347 -2.51 -47.79 -31.05
N LYS A 348 -1.91 -47.59 -32.23
CA LYS A 348 -2.49 -47.07 -33.48
C LYS A 348 -2.96 -45.62 -33.47
N GLU A 349 -2.78 -44.89 -32.38
CA GLU A 349 -3.05 -43.46 -32.34
C GLU A 349 -2.05 -42.66 -33.19
N PRO A 350 -2.49 -41.54 -33.82
CA PRO A 350 -1.62 -40.68 -34.60
C PRO A 350 -0.59 -40.01 -33.70
N CYS A 351 0.68 -39.98 -34.13
CA CYS A 351 1.79 -39.60 -33.27
C CYS A 351 2.83 -38.71 -33.95
N THR A 352 3.63 -38.06 -33.11
CA THR A 352 4.92 -37.46 -33.45
C THR A 352 6.05 -38.24 -32.75
N PRO A 353 7.33 -38.04 -33.14
CA PRO A 353 8.43 -38.70 -32.45
C PRO A 353 8.36 -38.46 -30.92
N ASN A 354 8.47 -39.55 -30.15
CA ASN A 354 8.42 -39.59 -28.67
C ASN A 354 7.06 -39.30 -28.00
N SER A 355 5.94 -39.26 -28.73
CA SER A 355 4.62 -39.04 -28.13
C SER A 355 3.88 -40.33 -27.69
N CYS A 356 4.35 -41.51 -28.13
CA CYS A 356 3.75 -42.81 -27.82
C CYS A 356 4.15 -43.33 -26.43
N ASN A 357 3.33 -44.21 -25.85
CA ASN A 357 3.63 -44.87 -24.59
C ASN A 357 4.79 -45.89 -24.74
N ASN A 358 6.01 -45.39 -24.57
CA ASN A 358 7.22 -46.20 -24.65
C ASN A 358 7.33 -47.26 -23.53
N TYR A 359 6.64 -47.07 -22.40
CA TYR A 359 6.58 -48.09 -21.34
C TYR A 359 5.78 -49.33 -21.77
N SER A 360 4.86 -49.16 -22.72
CA SER A 360 4.14 -50.24 -23.37
C SER A 360 4.88 -50.80 -24.60
N GLY A 361 6.14 -50.42 -24.83
CA GLY A 361 6.92 -50.83 -26.00
C GLY A 361 6.45 -50.19 -27.31
N LEU A 362 5.75 -49.04 -27.24
CA LEU A 362 5.29 -48.32 -28.42
C LEU A 362 6.30 -47.25 -28.87
N ALA A 363 6.43 -47.09 -30.19
CA ALA A 363 7.16 -46.01 -30.84
C ALA A 363 6.32 -45.43 -31.98
N CYS A 364 6.63 -44.21 -32.41
CA CYS A 364 5.93 -43.58 -33.52
C CYS A 364 6.47 -44.10 -34.86
N ILE A 365 5.76 -45.04 -35.48
CA ILE A 365 6.16 -45.71 -36.73
C ILE A 365 5.16 -45.36 -37.81
N LYS A 366 5.64 -44.70 -38.89
CA LYS A 366 4.79 -44.23 -40.01
C LYS A 366 3.62 -43.36 -39.54
N GLY A 367 3.86 -42.52 -38.53
CA GLY A 367 2.88 -41.57 -37.99
C GLY A 367 1.81 -42.19 -37.10
N LYS A 368 1.97 -43.46 -36.68
CA LYS A 368 1.09 -44.11 -35.71
C LYS A 368 1.89 -44.79 -34.61
N CYS A 369 1.34 -44.88 -33.41
CA CYS A 369 1.94 -45.65 -32.33
C CYS A 369 1.88 -47.14 -32.67
N ASP A 370 3.04 -47.78 -32.77
CA ASP A 370 3.17 -49.19 -33.12
C ASP A 370 4.31 -49.81 -32.29
N CYS A 371 4.41 -51.12 -32.27
CA CYS A 371 5.48 -51.79 -31.53
C CYS A 371 6.86 -51.40 -32.07
N PHE A 372 7.79 -51.05 -31.17
CA PHE A 372 9.11 -50.53 -31.57
C PHE A 372 9.92 -51.53 -32.41
N ASP A 373 9.62 -52.82 -32.28
CA ASP A 373 10.20 -53.93 -33.03
C ASP A 373 9.09 -54.73 -33.73
N SER A 374 9.32 -55.08 -34.99
CA SER A 374 8.42 -55.89 -35.83
C SER A 374 8.17 -57.32 -35.32
N TYR A 375 9.02 -57.84 -34.44
CA TYR A 375 8.84 -59.17 -33.82
C TYR A 375 7.92 -59.14 -32.59
N LEU A 376 7.48 -57.95 -32.15
CA LEU A 376 6.54 -57.78 -31.05
C LEU A 376 5.12 -57.65 -31.58
N LEU A 377 4.17 -58.23 -30.84
CA LEU A 377 2.74 -58.06 -31.08
C LEU A 377 2.15 -57.25 -29.93
N TYR A 378 1.26 -56.32 -30.26
CA TYR A 378 0.53 -55.58 -29.25
C TYR A 378 -0.56 -56.48 -28.63
N ASP A 379 -0.41 -56.78 -27.35
CA ASP A 379 -1.39 -57.52 -26.56
C ASP A 379 -2.38 -56.55 -25.93
N VAL A 380 -3.65 -56.67 -26.33
CA VAL A 380 -4.76 -55.83 -25.86
C VAL A 380 -5.03 -56.05 -24.37
N SER A 381 -4.77 -57.25 -23.84
CA SER A 381 -5.04 -57.59 -22.45
C SER A 381 -4.05 -56.92 -21.49
N THR A 382 -2.76 -56.91 -21.86
CA THR A 382 -1.71 -56.25 -21.08
C THR A 382 -1.48 -54.80 -21.49
N LYS A 383 -2.12 -54.34 -22.58
CA LYS A 383 -1.90 -53.02 -23.21
C LYS A 383 -0.43 -52.72 -23.46
N ALA A 384 0.30 -53.72 -23.98
CA ALA A 384 1.74 -53.63 -24.20
C ALA A 384 2.19 -54.50 -25.37
N CYS A 385 3.31 -54.13 -25.98
CA CYS A 385 4.00 -54.95 -26.97
C CYS A 385 4.75 -56.10 -26.29
N VAL A 386 4.37 -57.33 -26.62
CA VAL A 386 4.92 -58.55 -26.04
C VAL A 386 5.58 -59.40 -27.13
N GLY A 387 6.60 -60.16 -26.74
CA GLY A 387 7.24 -61.13 -27.64
C GLY A 387 6.32 -62.31 -27.89
N VAL A 388 6.30 -62.80 -29.12
CA VAL A 388 5.57 -64.03 -29.45
C VAL A 388 6.33 -65.20 -28.85
N SER A 389 5.85 -65.72 -27.71
CA SER A 389 6.35 -67.00 -27.21
C SER A 389 5.93 -68.06 -28.22
N SER A 390 6.90 -68.61 -28.97
CA SER A 390 6.69 -69.84 -29.70
C SER A 390 6.39 -70.92 -28.66
N SER A 391 5.11 -71.14 -28.36
CA SER A 391 4.68 -72.38 -27.74
C SER A 391 5.02 -73.46 -28.75
N SER A 392 6.19 -74.07 -28.56
CA SER A 392 6.49 -75.38 -29.10
C SER A 392 5.44 -76.32 -28.51
N ASP A 393 4.36 -76.53 -29.27
CA ASP A 393 3.52 -77.71 -29.12
C ASP A 393 4.44 -78.93 -29.36
N GLU A 394 4.97 -79.49 -28.27
CA GLU A 394 5.51 -80.85 -28.22
C GLU A 394 4.41 -81.85 -27.81
#